data_AF-A0A6C1C2S4-F1
#
_entry.id   AF-A0A6C1C2S4-F1
#
_cell.length_a   1.000
_cell.length_b   1.000
_cell.length_c   1.000
_cell.angle_alpha   90.00
_cell.angle_beta   90.00
_cell.angle_gamma   90.00
#
_symmetry.space_group_name_H-M   'P 1'
#
loop_
_entity.id
_entity.type
_entity.pdbx_description
1 polymer ?
#
loop_
_entity_poly.entity_id
_entity_poly.type
_entity_poly.pdbx_seq_one_letter_code
_entity_poly.pdbx_strand_id
1 'polypeptide(L)'
;MTPTHAPFETTEALRLTVLLGEDDRHHHKPAYAEIVHRAHAARLAGASVFRGTEGFGASALVHTTRLLSLAENLPVAVVIVDEAARIEAFVADIAELTRDALVLLDPVRVVRHRDRTGQEEGDAPQ
;
A
#
# COMPACT_ATOMS: atom_id res chain seq x y z
N MET A 1 -35.79 16.42 15.93
CA MET A 1 -34.58 15.57 15.96
C MET A 1 -33.57 16.20 15.02
N THR A 2 -32.56 16.88 15.56
CA THR A 2 -31.46 17.44 14.78
C THR A 2 -30.64 16.27 14.24
N PRO A 3 -30.33 16.19 12.93
CA PRO A 3 -29.42 15.16 12.44
C PRO A 3 -28.06 15.40 13.07
N THR A 4 -27.63 14.48 13.94
CA THR A 4 -26.27 14.42 14.46
C THR A 4 -25.33 14.28 13.26
N HIS A 5 -24.62 15.35 12.90
CA HIS A 5 -23.53 15.25 11.94
C HIS A 5 -22.52 14.24 12.48
N ALA A 6 -22.23 13.20 11.71
CA ALA A 6 -21.22 12.22 12.07
C ALA A 6 -19.88 12.95 12.30
N PRO A 7 -19.11 12.61 13.36
CA PRO A 7 -17.83 13.26 13.69
C PRO A 7 -16.69 12.90 12.73
N PHE A 8 -17.04 12.38 11.55
CA PHE A 8 -16.13 11.94 10.51
C PHE A 8 -16.78 12.11 9.15
N GLU A 9 -15.95 12.35 8.15
CA GLU A 9 -16.32 12.33 6.75
C GLU A 9 -15.88 11.00 6.15
N THR A 10 -16.73 10.40 5.32
CA THR A 10 -16.43 9.13 4.64
C THR A 10 -16.42 9.35 3.15
N THR A 11 -15.35 8.92 2.47
CA THR A 11 -15.17 9.05 1.03
C THR A 11 -14.88 7.69 0.40
N GLU A 12 -15.41 7.43 -0.79
CA GLU A 12 -15.06 6.23 -1.57
C GLU A 12 -13.62 6.34 -2.09
N ALA A 13 -12.94 5.20 -2.17
CA ALA A 13 -11.56 5.07 -2.63
C ALA A 13 -11.31 3.65 -3.15
N LEU A 14 -10.15 3.44 -3.77
CA LEU A 14 -9.68 2.13 -4.19
C LEU A 14 -8.40 1.79 -3.42
N ARG A 15 -8.32 0.54 -2.96
CA ARG A 15 -7.11 -0.01 -2.33
C ARG A 15 -6.39 -0.91 -3.32
N LEU A 16 -5.16 -0.54 -3.65
CA LEU A 16 -4.19 -1.42 -4.29
C LEU A 16 -3.43 -2.21 -3.23
N THR A 17 -3.35 -3.52 -3.42
CA THR A 17 -2.43 -4.40 -2.69
C THR A 17 -1.57 -5.17 -3.68
N VAL A 18 -0.25 -5.00 -3.62
CA VAL A 18 0.72 -5.79 -4.38
C VAL A 18 1.38 -6.77 -3.43
N LEU A 19 1.28 -8.07 -3.73
CA LEU A 19 1.91 -9.16 -2.99
C LEU A 19 3.10 -9.70 -3.78
N LEU A 20 4.28 -9.63 -3.18
CA LEU A 20 5.55 -9.99 -3.78
C LEU A 20 6.51 -10.60 -2.74
N GLY A 21 7.62 -11.17 -3.19
CA GLY A 21 8.69 -11.60 -2.31
C GLY A 21 9.55 -10.42 -1.85
N GLU A 22 10.11 -10.52 -0.64
CA GLU A 22 11.12 -9.57 -0.15
C GLU A 22 12.34 -9.49 -1.08
N ASP A 23 12.74 -10.61 -1.65
CA ASP A 23 13.93 -10.71 -2.49
C ASP A 23 13.70 -10.27 -3.94
N ASP A 24 12.45 -10.02 -4.34
CA ASP A 24 12.12 -9.60 -5.70
C ASP A 24 12.82 -8.27 -6.02
N ARG A 25 13.51 -8.22 -7.17
CA ARG A 25 14.32 -7.06 -7.58
C ARG A 25 13.87 -6.45 -8.89
N HIS A 26 14.00 -5.13 -8.97
CA HIS A 26 13.96 -4.35 -10.20
C HIS A 26 15.24 -3.52 -10.33
N HIS A 27 16.01 -3.72 -11.41
CA HIS A 27 17.32 -3.08 -11.62
C HIS A 27 18.20 -3.05 -10.35
N HIS A 28 18.34 -4.21 -9.68
CA HIS A 28 19.10 -4.41 -8.44
C HIS A 28 18.53 -3.77 -7.16
N LYS A 29 17.40 -3.06 -7.24
CA LYS A 29 16.68 -2.52 -6.06
C LYS A 29 15.55 -3.46 -5.65
N PRO A 30 15.18 -3.53 -4.37
CA PRO A 30 13.98 -4.26 -3.96
C PRO A 30 12.73 -3.72 -4.69
N ALA A 31 11.94 -4.62 -5.27
CA ALA A 31 10.77 -4.26 -6.07
C ALA A 31 9.73 -3.52 -5.22
N TYR A 32 9.51 -3.92 -3.96
CA TYR A 32 8.58 -3.22 -3.06
C TYR A 32 9.00 -1.76 -2.82
N ALA A 33 10.31 -1.51 -2.70
CA ALA A 33 10.84 -0.17 -2.46
C ALA A 33 10.68 0.71 -3.70
N GLU A 34 10.89 0.13 -4.88
CA GLU A 34 10.65 0.81 -6.16
C GLU A 34 9.17 1.18 -6.33
N ILE A 35 8.23 0.29 -5.99
CA ILE A 35 6.79 0.60 -5.99
C ILE A 35 6.50 1.80 -5.08
N VAL A 36 7.04 1.82 -3.86
CA VAL A 36 6.86 2.95 -2.93
C VAL A 36 7.45 4.25 -3.49
N HIS A 37 8.65 4.19 -4.07
CA HIS A 37 9.26 5.37 -4.70
C HIS A 37 8.42 5.93 -5.84
N ARG A 38 7.88 5.06 -6.70
CA ARG A 38 7.01 5.48 -7.80
C ARG A 38 5.67 6.01 -7.29
N ALA A 39 5.08 5.40 -6.25
CA ALA A 39 3.86 5.90 -5.63
C ALA A 39 4.05 7.32 -5.07
N HIS A 40 5.21 7.56 -4.42
CA HIS A 40 5.59 8.89 -3.95
C HIS A 40 5.80 9.87 -5.12
N ALA A 41 6.47 9.45 -6.20
CA ALA A 41 6.66 10.27 -7.40
C ALA A 41 5.33 10.64 -8.09
N ALA A 42 4.36 9.71 -8.10
CA ALA A 42 2.99 9.91 -8.57
C ALA A 42 2.11 10.71 -7.58
N ARG A 43 2.68 11.12 -6.43
CA ARG A 43 2.04 11.90 -5.36
C ARG A 43 0.79 11.24 -4.79
N LEU A 44 0.73 9.90 -4.77
CA LEU A 44 -0.39 9.19 -4.16
C LEU A 44 -0.49 9.55 -2.67
N ALA A 45 -1.69 9.42 -2.10
CA ALA A 45 -2.00 9.83 -0.74
C ALA A 45 -1.10 9.17 0.32
N GLY A 46 -0.62 7.95 0.04
CA GLY A 46 0.37 7.26 0.85
C GLY A 46 0.55 5.81 0.41
N ALA A 47 1.64 5.19 0.86
CA ALA A 47 1.91 3.78 0.66
C ALA A 47 2.45 3.18 1.96
N SER A 48 1.99 1.98 2.30
CA SER A 48 2.43 1.23 3.47
C SER A 48 2.96 -0.12 3.04
N VAL A 49 4.06 -0.55 3.64
CA VAL A 49 4.68 -1.86 3.39
C VAL A 49 4.54 -2.73 4.61
N PHE A 50 4.04 -3.95 4.42
CA PHE A 50 3.88 -4.96 5.45
C PHE A 50 4.70 -6.18 5.08
N ARG A 51 5.37 -6.77 6.07
CA ARG A 51 6.11 -8.02 5.93
C ARG A 51 5.37 -9.12 6.66
N GLY A 52 5.06 -10.20 5.96
CA GLY A 52 4.50 -11.40 6.57
C GLY A 52 5.58 -12.25 7.24
N THR A 53 5.16 -13.10 8.17
CA THR A 53 6.05 -14.04 8.87
C THR A 53 6.30 -15.29 8.03
N GLU A 54 5.29 -15.74 7.28
CA GLU A 54 5.32 -16.90 6.38
C GLU A 54 4.26 -16.71 5.29
N GLY A 55 4.40 -17.40 4.15
CA GLY A 55 3.41 -17.38 3.08
C GLY A 55 3.75 -18.34 1.95
N PHE A 56 2.76 -18.63 1.10
CA PHE A 56 2.93 -19.42 -0.12
C PHE A 56 2.21 -18.71 -1.28
N GLY A 57 2.71 -18.85 -2.50
CA GLY A 57 2.15 -18.16 -3.66
C GLY A 57 2.71 -18.62 -5.01
N ALA A 58 2.11 -18.14 -6.09
CA ALA A 58 2.42 -18.53 -7.47
C ALA A 58 3.85 -18.17 -7.91
N SER A 59 4.48 -17.16 -7.30
CA SER A 59 5.85 -16.71 -7.57
C SER A 59 6.94 -17.71 -7.13
N ALA A 60 6.59 -18.82 -6.47
CA ALA A 60 7.49 -19.96 -6.29
C ALA A 60 8.03 -20.55 -7.62
N LEU A 61 7.41 -20.20 -8.77
CA LEU A 61 7.76 -20.74 -10.08
C LEU A 61 9.03 -20.15 -10.74
N VAL A 62 9.54 -18.99 -10.34
CA VAL A 62 10.81 -18.47 -10.92
C VAL A 62 12.04 -18.91 -10.12
N HIS A 63 11.86 -19.66 -9.02
CA HIS A 63 12.96 -20.37 -8.34
C HIS A 63 13.18 -21.79 -8.89
N THR A 64 12.53 -22.15 -10.01
CA THR A 64 12.57 -23.50 -10.59
C THR A 64 13.93 -23.92 -11.17
N THR A 65 14.98 -23.10 -11.11
CA THR A 65 16.35 -23.56 -11.42
C THR A 65 17.23 -23.78 -10.19
N ARG A 66 16.81 -23.41 -8.99
CA ARG A 66 17.56 -23.68 -7.74
C ARG A 66 16.59 -23.89 -6.58
N LEU A 67 16.29 -25.17 -6.31
CA LEU A 67 16.00 -25.74 -5.00
C LEU A 67 15.16 -24.87 -4.04
N LEU A 68 13.86 -25.19 -3.93
CA LEU A 68 13.02 -25.08 -2.73
C LEU A 68 13.59 -24.21 -1.57
N SER A 69 13.61 -22.89 -1.74
CA SER A 69 13.71 -21.97 -0.59
C SER A 69 12.31 -21.75 -0.05
N LEU A 70 11.85 -22.71 0.76
CA LEU A 70 10.66 -22.51 1.60
C LEU A 70 10.97 -21.66 2.85
N ALA A 71 12.21 -21.15 3.00
CA ALA A 71 12.70 -20.63 4.26
C ALA A 71 13.31 -19.21 4.24
N GLU A 72 13.44 -18.52 3.10
CA GLU A 72 14.15 -17.22 3.10
C GLU A 72 13.46 -16.06 2.37
N ASN A 73 12.46 -16.29 1.52
CA ASN A 73 11.76 -15.20 0.83
C ASN A 73 10.41 -14.88 1.50
N LEU A 74 10.43 -13.97 2.48
CA LEU A 74 9.22 -13.57 3.20
C LEU A 74 8.25 -12.79 2.28
N PRO A 75 6.93 -13.01 2.40
CA PRO A 75 5.97 -12.26 1.63
C PRO A 75 5.94 -10.79 2.09
N VAL A 76 5.92 -9.87 1.14
CA VAL A 76 5.76 -8.44 1.33
C VAL A 76 4.46 -7.99 0.66
N ALA A 77 3.71 -7.15 1.36
CA ALA A 77 2.52 -6.49 0.85
C ALA A 77 2.75 -4.98 0.79
N VAL A 78 2.60 -4.39 -0.40
CA VAL A 78 2.54 -2.93 -0.56
C VAL A 78 1.07 -2.54 -0.70
N VAL A 79 0.58 -1.70 0.21
CA VAL A 79 -0.81 -1.23 0.25
C VAL A 79 -0.87 0.26 0.00
N ILE A 80 -1.71 0.67 -0.94
CA ILE A 80 -1.93 2.07 -1.33
C ILE A 80 -3.44 2.30 -1.40
N VAL A 81 -3.92 3.39 -0.83
CA VAL A 81 -5.33 3.79 -0.87
C VAL A 81 -5.42 5.21 -1.39
N ASP A 82 -6.13 5.39 -2.51
CA ASP A 82 -6.35 6.70 -3.13
C ASP A 82 -7.64 6.69 -3.97
N GLU A 83 -7.93 7.79 -4.66
CA GLU A 83 -8.98 7.86 -5.68
C GLU A 83 -8.78 6.77 -6.75
N ALA A 84 -9.88 6.14 -7.18
CA ALA A 84 -9.86 5.02 -8.11
C ALA A 84 -9.07 5.31 -9.40
N ALA A 85 -9.32 6.46 -10.04
CA ALA A 85 -8.62 6.85 -11.27
C ALA A 85 -7.10 6.96 -11.08
N ARG A 86 -6.65 7.40 -9.90
CA ARG A 86 -5.21 7.54 -9.58
C ARG A 86 -4.57 6.19 -9.35
N ILE A 87 -5.27 5.28 -8.67
CA ILE A 87 -4.80 3.90 -8.48
C ILE A 87 -4.74 3.17 -9.81
N GLU A 88 -5.75 3.27 -10.66
CA GLU A 88 -5.77 2.61 -11.98
C GLU A 88 -4.63 3.09 -12.88
N ALA A 89 -4.38 4.41 -12.92
CA ALA A 89 -3.23 4.97 -13.63
C ALA A 89 -1.91 4.45 -13.06
N PHE A 90 -1.78 4.42 -11.73
CA PHE A 90 -0.58 3.92 -11.08
C PHE A 90 -0.32 2.43 -11.33
N VAL A 91 -1.37 1.60 -11.38
CA VAL A 91 -1.25 0.17 -11.72
C VAL A 91 -0.65 0.00 -13.13
N ALA A 92 -1.05 0.82 -14.09
CA ALA A 92 -0.47 0.82 -15.42
C ALA A 92 1.02 1.22 -15.40
N ASP A 93 1.38 2.23 -14.58
CA ASP A 93 2.75 2.75 -14.45
C ASP A 93 3.73 1.78 -13.76
N ILE A 94 3.24 0.75 -13.07
CA ILE A 94 4.06 -0.26 -12.40
C ILE A 94 3.91 -1.67 -13.01
N ALA A 95 3.25 -1.78 -14.16
CA ALA A 95 2.92 -3.08 -14.75
C ALA A 95 4.15 -4.00 -14.95
N GLU A 96 5.32 -3.43 -15.25
CA GLU A 96 6.56 -4.19 -15.38
C GLU A 96 7.13 -4.69 -14.04
N LEU A 97 6.84 -3.98 -12.94
CA LEU A 97 7.24 -4.37 -11.58
C LEU A 97 6.35 -5.47 -11.01
N THR A 98 5.11 -5.57 -11.50
CA THR A 98 4.09 -6.47 -10.93
C THR A 98 3.78 -7.67 -11.80
N ARG A 99 4.56 -7.94 -12.86
CA ARG A 99 4.28 -8.99 -13.86
C ARG A 99 4.05 -10.37 -13.24
N ASP A 100 4.85 -10.72 -12.25
CA ASP A 100 4.83 -12.02 -11.57
C ASP A 100 4.26 -11.91 -10.13
N ALA A 101 3.76 -10.73 -9.76
CA ALA A 101 3.17 -10.44 -8.46
C ALA A 101 1.65 -10.62 -8.50
N LEU A 102 1.04 -10.95 -7.36
CA LEU A 102 -0.41 -10.88 -7.22
C LEU A 102 -0.82 -9.45 -6.90
N VAL A 103 -1.64 -8.87 -7.78
CA VAL A 103 -2.17 -7.50 -7.65
C VAL A 103 -3.66 -7.55 -7.39
N LEU A 104 -4.11 -6.87 -6.33
CA LEU A 104 -5.49 -6.80 -5.90
C LEU A 104 -5.97 -5.35 -5.88
N LEU A 105 -7.21 -5.14 -6.32
CA LEU A 105 -7.91 -3.86 -6.24
C LEU A 105 -9.23 -4.07 -5.52
N ASP A 106 -9.39 -3.44 -4.35
CA ASP A 106 -10.61 -3.52 -3.54
C ASP A 106 -11.24 -2.13 -3.40
N PRO A 107 -12.56 -1.96 -3.65
CA PRO A 107 -13.25 -0.74 -3.27
C PRO A 107 -13.28 -0.62 -1.75
N VAL A 108 -12.93 0.55 -1.23
CA VAL A 108 -12.89 0.84 0.21
C VAL A 108 -13.52 2.20 0.50
N ARG A 109 -13.86 2.44 1.76
CA ARG A 109 -14.27 3.76 2.25
C ARG A 109 -13.25 4.28 3.24
N VAL A 110 -12.73 5.47 2.98
CA VAL A 110 -11.78 6.16 3.86
C VAL A 110 -12.59 7.03 4.82
N VAL A 111 -12.36 6.84 6.11
CA VAL A 111 -12.95 7.65 7.18
C VAL A 111 -11.92 8.65 7.66
N ARG A 112 -12.26 9.94 7.58
CA ARG A 112 -11.43 11.03 8.12
C ARG A 112 -12.17 11.68 9.28
N HIS A 113 -11.52 11.74 10.45
CA HIS A 113 -12.04 12.55 11.53
C HIS A 113 -11.81 14.02 11.20
N ARG A 114 -12.80 14.88 11.48
CA ARG A 114 -12.54 16.32 11.50
C ARG A 114 -11.63 16.56 12.68
N ASP A 115 -10.46 17.14 12.43
CA ASP A 115 -9.50 17.44 13.48
C ASP A 115 -10.20 18.27 14.58
N ARG A 116 -10.08 17.82 15.84
CA ARG A 116 -10.39 18.66 16.99
C ARG A 116 -9.22 19.62 17.19
N THR A 117 -9.01 20.53 16.26
CA THR A 117 -8.02 21.62 16.39
C THR A 117 -8.75 22.88 16.84
N GLY A 118 -8.58 23.26 18.11
CA GLY A 118 -9.06 24.54 18.61
C GLY A 118 -9.07 24.78 20.12
N GLN A 119 -8.33 24.05 20.97
CA GLN A 119 -8.32 24.38 22.40
C GLN A 119 -7.06 23.92 23.14
N GLU A 120 -5.90 24.47 22.81
CA GLU A 120 -4.78 24.68 23.75
C GLU A 120 -4.08 26.00 23.38
N GLU A 121 -4.77 27.12 23.60
CA GLU A 121 -4.15 28.43 23.78
C GLU A 121 -4.35 28.80 25.25
N GLY A 122 -3.24 28.93 25.99
CA GLY A 122 -3.20 29.58 27.30
C GLY A 122 -2.91 28.67 28.49
N ASP A 123 -1.68 28.20 28.63
CA ASP A 123 -1.01 28.32 29.93
C ASP A 123 0.50 28.52 29.74
N ALA A 124 0.95 29.73 30.06
CA ALA A 124 2.36 30.08 30.13
C ALA A 124 2.80 29.94 31.59
N PRO A 125 3.92 29.27 31.91
CA PRO A 125 4.57 29.47 33.18
C PRO A 125 5.61 30.60 33.07
N GLN A 126 5.54 31.52 34.03
CA GLN A 126 6.52 32.56 34.33
C GLN A 126 7.85 31.97 34.82
#